data_AF-A0AAE0PGQ4-F1
#
_entry.id   AF-A0AAE0PGQ4-F1
#
_cell.length_a   1.000
_cell.length_b   1.000
_cell.length_c   1.000
_cell.angle_alpha   90.00
_cell.angle_beta   90.00
_cell.angle_gamma   90.00
#
_symmetry.space_group_name_H-M   'P 1'
#
loop_
_entity.id
_entity.type
_entity.pdbx_description
1 polymer ?
#
loop_
_entity_poly.entity_id
_entity_poly.type
_entity_poly.pdbx_seq_one_letter_code
_entity_poly.pdbx_strand_id
1 'polypeptide(L)'
;MANDIPITGLDDLVAHMDALINDPSTPLNAKLFDDLELQLTDSNTPPLLTTLLPRLVQILHTTPSDPTTPASLTTKLLRPLSFSQILSLAPPESLIQALESPFPAANILAMTILHKARASPAEVAQLAEMKELVKALVRIWLGSAEVGVGEKGGRVIGDLLDIDCEQEPPARPPRTTGHPLDAGMPTWHDMVLRKEHGSGALWRRLFADDEVYGLVLDLLAGRHQDTDAASGEDAHERKQKERQLTLAQGRILRILPRLAALDLEKLVRSETLAPIPTYYATTAATTGASTTNSTPRANGTSSSSRPNQNGGDILMMNGVEEEQQPQMPLPAPPKPGQGLLHFAALRMVDRNDMLMHLSLIDFFEAFVGLMRVTPHSEFKVETVKEVLREAVAGDKLLRESLEGLPERTVDEEREGLRGWLGEVLPLVGEEREVVMR
;
A
#
# COMPACT_ATOMS: atom_id res chain seq x y z
N MET A 1 -46.86 -17.46 1.84
CA MET A 1 -47.19 -16.20 1.14
C MET A 1 -45.90 -15.42 1.07
N ALA A 2 -45.28 -15.36 -0.11
CA ALA A 2 -44.06 -14.59 -0.31
C ALA A 2 -44.43 -13.10 -0.21
N ASN A 3 -43.75 -12.36 0.67
CA ASN A 3 -43.83 -10.90 0.71
C ASN A 3 -43.11 -10.37 -0.53
N ASP A 4 -43.76 -10.40 -1.70
CA ASP A 4 -43.31 -9.63 -2.86
C ASP A 4 -43.58 -8.16 -2.55
N ILE A 5 -42.55 -7.48 -2.04
CA ILE A 5 -42.53 -6.03 -1.99
C ILE A 5 -42.39 -5.58 -3.46
N PRO A 6 -43.42 -4.98 -4.07
CA PRO A 6 -43.37 -4.61 -5.48
C PRO A 6 -42.25 -3.60 -5.70
N ILE A 7 -41.40 -3.87 -6.69
CA ILE A 7 -40.30 -2.98 -7.09
C ILE A 7 -40.73 -2.24 -8.34
N THR A 8 -40.83 -0.93 -8.21
CA THR A 8 -41.27 -0.07 -9.32
C THR A 8 -40.14 0.07 -10.34
N GLY A 9 -40.46 -0.11 -11.63
CA GLY A 9 -39.49 0.03 -12.73
C GLY A 9 -38.60 -1.18 -12.99
N LEU A 10 -38.86 -2.33 -12.35
CA LEU A 10 -38.09 -3.55 -12.59
C LEU A 10 -38.16 -4.02 -14.05
N ASP A 11 -39.35 -4.05 -14.65
CA ASP A 11 -39.53 -4.48 -16.04
C ASP A 11 -38.81 -3.54 -17.02
N ASP A 12 -38.85 -2.23 -16.76
CA ASP A 12 -38.16 -1.21 -17.56
C ASP A 12 -36.64 -1.37 -17.47
N LEU A 13 -36.11 -1.64 -16.26
CA LEU A 13 -34.69 -1.92 -16.06
C LEU A 13 -34.29 -3.21 -16.79
N VAL A 14 -35.05 -4.29 -16.65
CA VAL A 14 -34.77 -5.57 -17.32
C VAL A 14 -34.75 -5.40 -18.83
N ALA A 15 -35.73 -4.69 -19.41
CA ALA A 15 -35.78 -4.40 -20.84
C ALA A 15 -34.56 -3.57 -21.29
N HIS A 16 -34.15 -2.58 -20.49
CA HIS A 16 -32.97 -1.78 -20.80
C HIS A 16 -31.68 -2.59 -20.71
N MET A 17 -31.54 -3.46 -19.72
CA MET A 17 -30.40 -4.37 -19.58
C MET A 17 -30.32 -5.36 -20.75
N ASP A 18 -31.46 -5.90 -21.20
CA ASP A 18 -31.50 -6.76 -22.39
C ASP A 18 -31.10 -5.98 -23.65
N ALA A 19 -31.45 -4.69 -23.76
CA ALA A 19 -30.97 -3.83 -24.85
C ALA A 19 -29.45 -3.61 -24.81
N LEU A 20 -28.88 -3.34 -23.63
CA LEU A 20 -27.43 -3.21 -23.43
C LEU A 20 -26.67 -4.50 -23.76
N ILE A 21 -27.24 -5.66 -23.42
CA ILE A 21 -26.67 -6.96 -23.74
C ILE A 21 -26.66 -7.20 -25.25
N ASN A 22 -27.73 -6.84 -25.94
CA ASN A 22 -27.84 -7.01 -27.40
C ASN A 22 -26.96 -6.02 -28.17
N ASP A 23 -26.83 -4.79 -27.67
CA ASP A 23 -25.99 -3.74 -28.23
C ASP A 23 -25.24 -3.00 -27.11
N PRO A 24 -23.99 -3.38 -26.80
CA PRO A 24 -23.17 -2.73 -25.78
C PRO A 24 -22.85 -1.26 -26.04
N SER A 25 -23.10 -0.75 -27.25
CA SER A 25 -22.95 0.68 -27.56
C SER A 25 -24.16 1.53 -27.15
N THR A 26 -25.25 0.88 -26.73
CA THR A 26 -26.46 1.55 -26.23
C THR A 26 -26.11 2.47 -25.06
N PRO A 27 -26.52 3.75 -25.06
CA PRO A 27 -26.30 4.65 -23.93
C PRO A 27 -26.97 4.15 -22.65
N LEU A 28 -26.19 4.07 -21.57
CA LEU A 28 -26.66 3.64 -20.26
C LEU A 28 -27.63 4.66 -19.66
N ASN A 29 -28.82 4.21 -19.28
CA ASN A 29 -29.79 5.00 -18.53
C ASN A 29 -29.59 4.78 -17.02
N ALA A 30 -28.66 5.54 -16.43
CA ALA A 30 -28.30 5.43 -15.01
C ALA A 30 -29.49 5.55 -14.06
N LYS A 31 -30.50 6.37 -14.42
CA LYS A 31 -31.69 6.59 -13.58
C LYS A 31 -32.45 5.29 -13.30
N LEU A 32 -32.58 4.39 -14.27
CA LEU A 32 -33.28 3.10 -14.07
C LEU A 32 -32.57 2.22 -13.04
N PHE A 33 -31.24 2.27 -13.00
CA PHE A 33 -30.45 1.54 -12.02
C PHE A 33 -30.61 2.20 -10.65
N ASP A 34 -30.41 3.52 -10.55
CA ASP A 34 -30.48 4.26 -9.29
C ASP A 34 -31.86 4.13 -8.61
N ASP A 35 -32.94 4.27 -9.39
CA ASP A 35 -34.32 4.15 -8.90
C ASP A 35 -34.60 2.76 -8.31
N LEU A 36 -34.07 1.70 -8.94
CA LEU A 36 -34.18 0.34 -8.42
C LEU A 36 -33.26 0.12 -7.20
N GLU A 37 -32.06 0.67 -7.26
CA GLU A 37 -31.03 0.56 -6.24
C GLU A 37 -31.46 1.16 -4.89
N LEU A 38 -32.29 2.22 -4.92
CA LEU A 38 -32.91 2.85 -3.75
C LEU A 38 -34.01 2.01 -3.09
N GLN A 39 -34.62 1.10 -3.85
CA GLN A 39 -35.70 0.23 -3.38
C GLN A 39 -35.19 -1.11 -2.80
N LEU A 40 -33.90 -1.43 -2.95
CA LEU A 40 -33.31 -2.68 -2.47
C LEU A 40 -33.22 -2.72 -0.93
N THR A 41 -33.73 -3.82 -0.37
CA THR A 41 -33.72 -4.17 1.04
C THR A 41 -33.30 -5.63 1.21
N ASP A 42 -32.90 -6.03 2.42
CA ASP A 42 -32.52 -7.42 2.68
C ASP A 42 -33.66 -8.42 2.42
N SER A 43 -34.93 -7.96 2.47
CA SER A 43 -36.11 -8.80 2.23
C SER A 43 -36.45 -8.99 0.74
N ASN A 44 -36.25 -7.97 -0.11
CA ASN A 44 -36.60 -8.03 -1.53
C ASN A 44 -35.40 -8.29 -2.46
N THR A 45 -34.17 -8.24 -1.95
CA THR A 45 -32.96 -8.53 -2.76
C THR A 45 -32.87 -10.00 -3.21
N PRO A 46 -33.09 -11.02 -2.34
CA PRO A 46 -32.95 -12.43 -2.73
C PRO A 46 -33.74 -12.85 -3.99
N PRO A 47 -35.03 -12.50 -4.17
CA PRO A 47 -35.77 -12.90 -5.38
C PRO A 47 -35.27 -12.23 -6.66
N LEU A 48 -34.57 -11.09 -6.58
CA LEU A 48 -34.05 -10.39 -7.76
C LEU A 48 -32.71 -10.91 -8.25
N LEU A 49 -31.98 -11.67 -7.41
CA LEU A 49 -30.65 -12.17 -7.74
C LEU A 49 -30.65 -12.96 -9.05
N THR A 50 -31.59 -13.87 -9.21
CA THR A 50 -31.68 -14.74 -10.40
C THR A 50 -32.05 -13.97 -11.67
N THR A 51 -32.75 -12.85 -11.54
CA THR A 51 -33.21 -12.04 -12.67
C THR A 51 -32.15 -11.02 -13.12
N LEU A 52 -31.59 -10.29 -12.16
CA LEU A 52 -30.72 -9.13 -12.45
C LEU A 52 -29.24 -9.50 -12.52
N LEU A 53 -28.76 -10.42 -11.65
CA LEU A 53 -27.33 -10.68 -11.54
C LEU A 53 -26.71 -11.27 -12.82
N PRO A 54 -27.32 -12.27 -13.50
CA PRO A 54 -26.76 -12.79 -14.75
C PRO A 54 -26.60 -11.71 -15.83
N ARG A 55 -27.58 -10.80 -15.91
CA ARG A 55 -27.57 -9.68 -16.86
C ARG A 55 -26.49 -8.65 -16.51
N LEU A 56 -26.37 -8.29 -15.23
CA LEU A 56 -25.32 -7.39 -14.75
C LEU A 56 -23.94 -7.93 -15.06
N VAL A 57 -23.70 -9.22 -14.80
CA VAL A 57 -22.44 -9.88 -15.13
C VAL A 57 -22.15 -9.73 -16.62
N GLN A 58 -23.12 -10.04 -17.50
CA GLN A 58 -22.93 -9.90 -18.94
C GLN A 58 -22.64 -8.46 -19.38
N ILE A 59 -23.35 -7.47 -18.83
CA ILE A 59 -23.13 -6.04 -19.09
C ILE A 59 -21.72 -5.64 -18.65
N LEU A 60 -21.30 -6.01 -17.44
CA LEU A 60 -19.98 -5.68 -16.89
C LEU A 60 -18.84 -6.26 -17.73
N HIS A 61 -19.03 -7.41 -18.38
CA HIS A 61 -18.04 -8.01 -19.27
C HIS A 61 -17.97 -7.38 -20.67
N THR A 62 -19.04 -6.73 -21.13
CA THR A 62 -19.18 -6.30 -22.53
C THR A 62 -19.22 -4.79 -22.72
N THR A 63 -19.44 -4.02 -21.64
CA THR A 63 -19.62 -2.57 -21.72
C THR A 63 -18.31 -1.87 -22.11
N PRO A 64 -18.32 -1.03 -23.18
CA PRO A 64 -17.16 -0.24 -23.59
C PRO A 64 -16.98 1.05 -22.78
N SER A 65 -17.98 1.41 -21.97
CA SER A 65 -18.06 2.64 -21.17
C SER A 65 -17.79 2.37 -19.68
N ASP A 66 -17.71 3.44 -18.89
CA ASP A 66 -17.57 3.35 -17.43
C ASP A 66 -18.70 2.52 -16.79
N PRO A 67 -18.41 1.39 -16.11
CA PRO A 67 -19.39 0.51 -15.50
C PRO A 67 -19.82 0.94 -14.08
N THR A 68 -19.56 2.19 -13.66
CA THR A 68 -19.86 2.67 -12.30
C THR A 68 -21.28 2.35 -11.83
N THR A 69 -22.30 2.67 -12.62
CA THR A 69 -23.71 2.43 -12.26
C THR A 69 -24.07 0.94 -12.18
N PRO A 70 -23.80 0.08 -13.19
CA PRO A 70 -24.05 -1.36 -13.05
C PRO A 70 -23.21 -2.00 -11.94
N ALA A 71 -21.99 -1.51 -11.68
CA ALA A 71 -21.14 -2.01 -10.59
C ALA A 71 -21.70 -1.66 -9.20
N SER A 72 -22.31 -0.48 -9.04
CA SER A 72 -22.99 -0.07 -7.80
C SER A 72 -24.18 -0.98 -7.47
N LEU A 73 -25.07 -1.18 -8.45
CA LEU A 73 -26.22 -2.09 -8.29
C LEU A 73 -25.76 -3.53 -7.99
N THR A 74 -24.75 -4.01 -8.72
CA THR A 74 -24.15 -5.33 -8.49
C THR A 74 -23.62 -5.46 -7.06
N THR A 75 -22.91 -4.44 -6.56
CA THR A 75 -22.38 -4.44 -5.19
C THR A 75 -23.49 -4.61 -4.14
N LYS A 76 -24.64 -3.94 -4.32
CA LYS A 76 -25.79 -4.10 -3.43
C LYS A 76 -26.43 -5.48 -3.53
N LEU A 77 -26.63 -5.99 -4.76
CA LEU A 77 -27.20 -7.32 -4.97
C LEU A 77 -26.31 -8.43 -4.40
N LEU A 78 -24.99 -8.27 -4.41
CA LEU A 78 -24.05 -9.27 -3.87
C LEU A 78 -23.92 -9.24 -2.33
N ARG A 79 -24.55 -8.29 -1.64
CA ARG A 79 -24.47 -8.17 -0.17
C ARG A 79 -24.83 -9.45 0.59
N PRO A 80 -25.96 -10.15 0.33
CA PRO A 80 -26.39 -11.31 1.10
C PRO A 80 -25.60 -12.59 0.79
N LEU A 81 -24.81 -12.62 -0.29
CA LEU A 81 -24.07 -13.80 -0.72
C LEU A 81 -22.76 -13.95 0.07
N SER A 82 -22.27 -15.18 0.23
CA SER A 82 -20.92 -15.46 0.73
C SER A 82 -19.88 -15.37 -0.39
N PHE A 83 -18.58 -15.40 -0.06
CA PHE A 83 -17.54 -15.43 -1.08
C PHE A 83 -17.64 -16.68 -1.96
N SER A 84 -17.76 -17.87 -1.35
CA SER A 84 -17.88 -19.13 -2.09
C SER A 84 -19.13 -19.19 -2.97
N GLN A 85 -20.25 -18.58 -2.54
CA GLN A 85 -21.46 -18.48 -3.36
C GLN A 85 -21.28 -17.54 -4.56
N ILE A 86 -20.47 -16.49 -4.43
CA ILE A 86 -20.21 -15.60 -5.57
C ILE A 86 -19.30 -16.30 -6.58
N LEU A 87 -18.30 -17.06 -6.13
CA LEU A 87 -17.40 -17.79 -7.04
C LEU A 87 -18.10 -18.84 -7.90
N SER A 88 -19.23 -19.40 -7.44
CA SER A 88 -20.03 -20.29 -8.29
C SER A 88 -20.81 -19.56 -9.39
N LEU A 89 -20.99 -18.24 -9.25
CA LEU A 89 -21.68 -17.38 -10.21
C LEU A 89 -20.70 -16.63 -11.12
N ALA A 90 -19.57 -16.18 -10.57
CA ALA A 90 -18.50 -15.46 -11.24
C ALA A 90 -17.17 -16.16 -10.94
N PRO A 91 -16.67 -17.00 -11.86
CA PRO A 91 -15.46 -17.78 -11.63
C PRO A 91 -14.22 -16.88 -11.49
N PRO A 92 -13.10 -17.38 -10.94
CA PRO A 92 -11.90 -16.59 -10.69
C PRO A 92 -11.40 -15.78 -11.88
N GLU A 93 -11.52 -16.30 -13.10
CA GLU A 93 -11.11 -15.64 -14.34
C GLU A 93 -11.92 -14.36 -14.60
N SER A 94 -13.21 -14.37 -14.25
CA SER A 94 -14.06 -13.17 -14.36
C SER A 94 -13.64 -12.09 -13.38
N LEU A 95 -13.21 -12.47 -12.17
CA LEU A 95 -12.69 -11.54 -11.18
C LEU A 95 -11.32 -10.99 -11.57
N ILE A 96 -10.45 -11.81 -12.18
CA ILE A 96 -9.18 -11.36 -12.76
C ILE A 96 -9.44 -10.31 -13.84
N GLN A 97 -10.34 -10.58 -14.79
CA GLN A 97 -10.69 -9.62 -15.83
C GLN A 97 -11.22 -8.30 -15.25
N ALA A 98 -12.03 -8.35 -14.20
CA ALA A 98 -12.54 -7.16 -13.53
C ALA A 98 -11.45 -6.38 -12.76
N LEU A 99 -10.48 -7.08 -12.17
CA LEU A 99 -9.29 -6.46 -11.57
C LEU A 99 -8.41 -5.80 -12.64
N GLU A 100 -8.24 -6.42 -13.80
CA GLU A 100 -7.40 -5.91 -14.90
C GLU A 100 -8.11 -4.88 -15.79
N SER A 101 -9.40 -4.62 -15.54
CA SER A 101 -10.17 -3.60 -16.26
C SER A 101 -9.53 -2.22 -16.10
N PRO A 102 -9.53 -1.39 -17.16
CA PRO A 102 -9.09 0.01 -17.05
C PRO A 102 -10.06 0.86 -16.22
N PHE A 103 -11.25 0.34 -15.89
CA PHE A 103 -12.28 1.08 -15.17
C PHE A 103 -12.16 0.88 -13.65
N PRO A 104 -11.99 1.96 -12.87
CA PRO A 104 -11.80 1.87 -11.42
C PRO A 104 -12.98 1.19 -10.71
N ALA A 105 -14.20 1.42 -11.19
CA ALA A 105 -15.41 0.81 -10.65
C ALA A 105 -15.41 -0.74 -10.76
N ALA A 106 -14.86 -1.28 -11.85
CA ALA A 106 -14.73 -2.73 -12.02
C ALA A 106 -13.69 -3.31 -11.04
N ASN A 107 -12.54 -2.64 -10.88
CA ASN A 107 -11.52 -3.06 -9.92
C ASN A 107 -12.07 -3.04 -8.49
N ILE A 108 -12.77 -1.97 -8.11
CA ILE A 108 -13.36 -1.82 -6.78
C ILE A 108 -14.46 -2.86 -6.53
N LEU A 109 -15.28 -3.19 -7.53
CA LEU A 109 -16.27 -4.26 -7.43
C LEU A 109 -15.59 -5.61 -7.19
N ALA A 110 -14.57 -5.96 -7.99
CA ALA A 110 -13.83 -7.20 -7.83
C ALA A 110 -13.18 -7.28 -6.43
N MET A 111 -12.49 -6.22 -6.00
CA MET A 111 -11.93 -6.11 -4.65
C MET A 111 -13.00 -6.22 -3.56
N THR A 112 -14.21 -5.71 -3.80
CA THR A 112 -15.33 -5.82 -2.85
C THR A 112 -15.84 -7.26 -2.75
N ILE A 113 -15.87 -8.00 -3.85
CA ILE A 113 -16.17 -9.44 -3.87
C ILE A 113 -15.10 -10.21 -3.09
N LEU A 114 -13.81 -9.96 -3.37
CA LEU A 114 -12.71 -10.61 -2.65
C LEU A 114 -12.73 -10.30 -1.15
N HIS A 115 -13.12 -9.08 -0.77
CA HIS A 115 -13.24 -8.68 0.63
C HIS A 115 -14.25 -9.51 1.41
N LYS A 116 -15.22 -10.14 0.74
CA LYS A 116 -16.23 -10.98 1.40
C LYS A 116 -15.61 -12.23 2.02
N ALA A 117 -14.46 -12.70 1.51
CA ALA A 117 -13.73 -13.82 2.08
C ALA A 117 -13.33 -13.59 3.55
N ARG A 118 -13.27 -12.33 4.01
CA ARG A 118 -13.02 -11.98 5.42
C ARG A 118 -14.09 -12.51 6.39
N ALA A 119 -15.20 -13.06 5.90
CA ALA A 119 -16.26 -13.60 6.73
C ALA A 119 -15.81 -14.83 7.54
N SER A 120 -14.83 -15.59 7.07
CA SER A 120 -14.24 -16.72 7.81
C SER A 120 -12.80 -17.02 7.35
N PRO A 121 -11.94 -17.58 8.21
CA PRO A 121 -10.61 -18.01 7.79
C PRO A 121 -10.62 -19.04 6.65
N ALA A 122 -11.64 -19.91 6.60
CA ALA A 122 -11.79 -20.90 5.54
C ALA A 122 -11.98 -20.27 4.15
N GLU A 123 -12.77 -19.19 4.05
CA GLU A 123 -12.94 -18.46 2.78
C GLU A 123 -11.65 -17.71 2.38
N VAL A 124 -10.88 -17.20 3.35
CA VAL A 124 -9.56 -16.59 3.03
C VAL A 124 -8.56 -17.65 2.56
N ALA A 125 -8.55 -18.83 3.18
CA ALA A 125 -7.72 -19.96 2.73
C ALA A 125 -8.10 -20.39 1.31
N GLN A 126 -9.40 -20.46 0.99
CA GLN A 126 -9.88 -20.72 -0.37
C GLN A 126 -9.36 -19.68 -1.37
N LEU A 127 -9.38 -18.38 -1.02
CA LEU A 127 -8.81 -17.33 -1.87
C LEU A 127 -7.29 -17.50 -2.05
N ALA A 128 -6.55 -17.88 -0.99
CA ALA A 128 -5.10 -18.06 -1.05
C ALA A 128 -4.66 -19.21 -1.98
N GLU A 129 -5.52 -20.19 -2.22
CA GLU A 129 -5.30 -21.26 -3.21
C GLU A 129 -5.32 -20.74 -4.65
N MET A 130 -6.05 -19.65 -4.92
CA MET A 130 -6.22 -19.06 -6.26
C MET A 130 -5.05 -18.11 -6.59
N LYS A 131 -3.87 -18.67 -6.86
CA LYS A 131 -2.62 -17.92 -7.08
C LYS A 131 -2.76 -16.74 -8.05
N GLU A 132 -3.31 -16.97 -9.24
CA GLU A 132 -3.41 -15.92 -10.27
C GLU A 132 -4.38 -14.80 -9.87
N LEU A 133 -5.43 -15.11 -9.12
CA LEU A 133 -6.34 -14.11 -8.58
C LEU A 133 -5.66 -13.25 -7.51
N VAL A 134 -4.82 -13.85 -6.65
CA VAL A 134 -4.02 -13.10 -5.68
C VAL A 134 -2.97 -12.23 -6.38
N LYS A 135 -2.33 -12.72 -7.44
CA LYS A 135 -1.38 -11.93 -8.26
C LYS A 135 -2.07 -10.71 -8.88
N ALA A 136 -3.24 -10.90 -9.49
CA ALA A 136 -4.03 -9.80 -10.04
C ALA A 136 -4.41 -8.78 -8.95
N LEU A 137 -4.83 -9.24 -7.76
CA LEU A 137 -5.16 -8.36 -6.64
C LEU A 137 -3.94 -7.53 -6.19
N VAL A 138 -2.77 -8.16 -6.01
CA VAL A 138 -1.53 -7.48 -5.62
C VAL A 138 -1.11 -6.45 -6.67
N ARG A 139 -1.12 -6.85 -7.94
CA ARG A 139 -0.74 -5.98 -9.06
C ARG A 139 -1.60 -4.72 -9.08
N ILE A 140 -2.91 -4.87 -8.99
CA ILE A 140 -3.85 -3.74 -9.08
C ILE A 140 -3.82 -2.89 -7.80
N TRP A 141 -3.65 -3.51 -6.64
CA TRP A 141 -3.50 -2.76 -5.39
C TRP A 141 -2.26 -1.85 -5.40
N LEU A 142 -1.09 -2.39 -5.74
CA LEU A 142 0.16 -1.62 -5.68
C LEU A 142 0.41 -0.80 -6.96
N GLY A 143 0.05 -1.31 -8.13
CA GLY A 143 0.36 -0.72 -9.44
C GLY A 143 -0.70 0.21 -10.03
N SER A 144 -1.91 0.33 -9.45
CA SER A 144 -2.95 1.20 -10.01
C SER A 144 -2.64 2.69 -9.80
N ALA A 145 -2.92 3.52 -10.83
CA ALA A 145 -2.86 4.97 -10.76
C ALA A 145 -3.93 5.60 -9.86
N GLU A 146 -4.99 4.85 -9.61
CA GLU A 146 -6.21 5.37 -9.00
C GLU A 146 -6.12 5.25 -7.48
N VAL A 147 -6.27 6.39 -6.81
CA VAL A 147 -6.14 6.46 -5.34
C VAL A 147 -7.17 5.56 -4.67
N GLY A 148 -8.44 5.64 -5.11
CA GLY A 148 -9.53 4.84 -4.53
C GLY A 148 -9.34 3.33 -4.71
N VAL A 149 -8.77 2.89 -5.82
CA VAL A 149 -8.44 1.47 -6.06
C VAL A 149 -7.34 1.02 -5.09
N GLY A 150 -6.29 1.81 -4.96
CA GLY A 150 -5.20 1.54 -4.02
C GLY A 150 -5.63 1.51 -2.55
N GLU A 151 -6.47 2.45 -2.13
CA GLU A 151 -7.03 2.49 -0.77
C GLU A 151 -7.92 1.28 -0.48
N LYS A 152 -8.80 0.92 -1.43
CA LYS A 152 -9.62 -0.28 -1.32
C LYS A 152 -8.76 -1.53 -1.24
N GLY A 153 -7.75 -1.66 -2.10
CA GLY A 153 -6.82 -2.79 -2.10
C GLY A 153 -6.09 -2.95 -0.76
N GLY A 154 -5.57 -1.84 -0.20
CA GLY A 154 -4.89 -1.86 1.09
C GLY A 154 -5.79 -2.30 2.25
N ARG A 155 -7.05 -1.85 2.25
CA ARG A 155 -8.05 -2.30 3.22
C ARG A 155 -8.36 -3.78 3.07
N VAL A 156 -8.56 -4.25 1.83
CA VAL A 156 -8.88 -5.65 1.53
C VAL A 156 -7.75 -6.56 1.98
N ILE A 157 -6.51 -6.28 1.57
CA ILE A 157 -5.34 -7.08 1.96
C ILE A 157 -5.13 -7.06 3.47
N GLY A 158 -5.18 -5.88 4.09
CA GLY A 158 -5.01 -5.76 5.55
C GLY A 158 -6.05 -6.54 6.34
N ASP A 159 -7.32 -6.49 5.92
CA ASP A 159 -8.39 -7.23 6.59
C ASP A 159 -8.30 -8.74 6.35
N LEU A 160 -7.97 -9.18 5.14
CA LEU A 160 -7.82 -10.60 4.82
C LEU A 160 -6.64 -11.21 5.56
N LEU A 161 -5.51 -10.51 5.65
CA LEU A 161 -4.33 -10.95 6.42
C LEU A 161 -4.62 -10.98 7.92
N ASP A 162 -5.43 -10.07 8.44
CA ASP A 162 -5.89 -10.14 9.83
C ASP A 162 -6.71 -11.42 10.08
N ILE A 163 -7.70 -11.69 9.24
CA ILE A 163 -8.55 -12.90 9.35
C ILE A 163 -7.75 -14.20 9.18
N ASP A 164 -6.73 -14.22 8.32
CA ASP A 164 -5.92 -15.42 8.06
C ASP A 164 -4.70 -15.56 9.01
N CYS A 165 -4.47 -14.62 9.92
CA CYS A 165 -3.32 -14.67 10.83
C CYS A 165 -3.32 -15.95 11.70
N GLU A 166 -2.21 -16.71 11.66
CA GLU A 166 -2.03 -17.98 12.40
C GLU A 166 -1.92 -17.76 13.92
N GLN A 167 -1.56 -16.54 14.34
CA GLN A 167 -1.41 -16.18 15.74
C GLN A 167 -2.77 -16.14 16.44
N GLU A 168 -2.80 -16.57 17.71
CA GLU A 168 -4.01 -16.49 18.52
C GLU A 168 -4.57 -15.05 18.53
N PRO A 169 -5.91 -14.88 18.44
CA PRO A 169 -6.51 -13.57 18.59
C PRO A 169 -6.18 -13.03 20.00
N PRO A 170 -5.88 -11.73 20.14
CA PRO A 170 -5.61 -11.16 21.45
C PRO A 170 -6.84 -11.28 22.35
N ALA A 171 -6.64 -11.64 23.61
CA ALA A 171 -7.73 -11.80 24.56
C ALA A 171 -8.47 -10.46 24.75
N ARG A 172 -9.71 -10.35 24.27
CA ARG A 172 -10.49 -9.12 24.42
C ARG A 172 -10.74 -8.89 25.92
N PRO A 173 -10.30 -7.76 26.50
CA PRO A 173 -10.53 -7.50 27.91
C PRO A 173 -12.04 -7.47 28.18
N PRO A 174 -12.51 -7.95 29.35
CA PRO A 174 -13.91 -7.82 29.72
C PRO A 174 -14.29 -6.35 29.66
N ARG A 175 -15.36 -6.02 28.93
CA ARG A 175 -15.91 -4.66 28.84
C ARG A 175 -16.22 -4.19 30.27
N THR A 176 -15.36 -3.35 30.83
CA THR A 176 -15.65 -2.67 32.09
C THR A 176 -16.82 -1.72 31.83
N THR A 177 -17.90 -1.88 32.60
CA THR A 177 -19.02 -0.93 32.61
C THR A 177 -18.52 0.37 33.24
N GLY A 178 -17.93 1.24 32.42
CA GLY A 178 -17.39 2.54 32.81
C GLY A 178 -17.49 3.53 31.65
N HIS A 179 -18.31 4.56 31.86
CA HIS A 179 -18.49 5.84 31.17
C HIS A 179 -18.41 5.96 29.61
N PRO A 180 -19.46 6.48 28.94
CA PRO A 180 -19.49 6.75 27.49
C PRO A 180 -18.51 7.84 26.98
N LEU A 181 -17.61 8.35 27.82
CA LEU A 181 -16.70 9.46 27.53
C LEU A 181 -15.21 9.12 27.73
N ASP A 182 -14.86 7.87 28.11
CA ASP A 182 -13.48 7.33 28.00
C ASP A 182 -13.16 6.89 26.55
N ALA A 183 -14.05 7.20 25.60
CA ALA A 183 -13.96 6.86 24.20
C ALA A 183 -13.03 7.84 23.46
N GLY A 184 -11.72 7.65 23.64
CA GLY A 184 -10.70 8.42 22.92
C GLY A 184 -10.21 7.75 21.64
N MET A 185 -9.74 6.50 21.70
CA MET A 185 -9.09 5.83 20.57
C MET A 185 -9.30 4.31 20.60
N PRO A 186 -9.36 3.63 19.44
CA PRO A 186 -9.37 2.17 19.37
C PRO A 186 -8.13 1.60 20.06
N THR A 187 -8.30 0.64 20.96
CA THR A 187 -7.17 -0.13 21.51
C THR A 187 -6.63 -1.08 20.44
N TRP A 188 -5.41 -1.61 20.60
CA TRP A 188 -4.88 -2.67 19.71
C TRP A 188 -5.87 -3.85 19.53
N HIS A 189 -6.62 -4.18 20.59
CA HIS A 189 -7.65 -5.23 20.56
C HIS A 189 -8.86 -4.87 19.68
N ASP A 190 -9.14 -3.58 19.48
CA ASP A 190 -10.20 -3.09 18.61
C ASP A 190 -9.74 -3.04 17.14
N MET A 191 -8.44 -3.11 16.89
CA MET A 191 -7.85 -3.16 15.54
C MET A 191 -7.84 -4.57 14.95
N VAL A 192 -7.87 -5.60 15.79
CA VAL A 192 -7.89 -7.02 15.37
C VAL A 192 -9.32 -7.46 15.03
N LEU A 193 -9.51 -7.86 13.78
CA LEU A 193 -10.81 -8.29 13.26
C LEU A 193 -11.12 -9.76 13.55
N ARG A 194 -10.08 -10.62 13.59
CA ARG A 194 -10.25 -12.07 13.74
C ARG A 194 -10.79 -12.45 15.12
N LYS A 195 -11.64 -13.47 15.15
CA LYS A 195 -12.21 -14.05 16.38
C LYS A 195 -11.60 -15.41 16.73
N GLU A 196 -10.93 -16.02 15.77
CA GLU A 196 -10.26 -17.32 15.83
C GLU A 196 -8.96 -17.22 15.02
N HIS A 197 -8.06 -18.19 15.17
CA HIS A 197 -6.83 -18.23 14.38
C HIS A 197 -7.14 -18.62 12.92
N GLY A 198 -6.39 -18.03 11.99
CA GLY A 198 -6.42 -18.39 10.59
C GLY A 198 -5.40 -19.45 10.22
N SER A 199 -5.27 -19.70 8.92
CA SER A 199 -4.42 -20.77 8.36
C SER A 199 -3.03 -20.30 7.92
N GLY A 200 -2.84 -18.97 7.87
CA GLY A 200 -1.68 -18.29 7.29
C GLY A 200 -1.41 -18.60 5.83
N ALA A 201 -2.38 -19.18 5.10
CA ALA A 201 -2.24 -19.50 3.70
C ALA A 201 -2.03 -18.25 2.85
N LEU A 202 -2.74 -17.16 3.13
CA LEU A 202 -2.58 -15.88 2.45
C LEU A 202 -1.29 -15.17 2.88
N TRP A 203 -0.90 -15.27 4.16
CA TRP A 203 0.41 -14.79 4.62
C TRP A 203 1.55 -15.45 3.86
N ARG A 204 1.54 -16.78 3.76
CA ARG A 204 2.54 -17.54 2.97
C ARG A 204 2.46 -17.18 1.50
N ARG A 205 1.26 -17.01 0.94
CA ARG A 205 1.10 -16.58 -0.45
C ARG A 205 1.72 -15.20 -0.70
N LEU A 206 1.57 -14.23 0.19
CA LEU A 206 2.05 -12.86 -0.04
C LEU A 206 3.53 -12.66 0.30
N PHE A 207 4.09 -13.42 1.24
CA PHE A 207 5.44 -13.14 1.79
C PHE A 207 6.43 -14.32 1.66
N ALA A 208 6.01 -15.47 1.12
CA ALA A 208 6.86 -16.64 0.94
C ALA A 208 6.71 -17.35 -0.43
N ASP A 209 5.62 -17.13 -1.18
CA ASP A 209 5.51 -17.64 -2.55
C ASP A 209 6.37 -16.79 -3.49
N ASP A 210 7.36 -17.40 -4.15
CA ASP A 210 8.34 -16.68 -4.98
C ASP A 210 7.71 -15.81 -6.07
N GLU A 211 6.62 -16.24 -6.69
CA GLU A 211 6.00 -15.45 -7.76
C GLU A 211 5.22 -14.26 -7.21
N VAL A 212 4.40 -14.48 -6.18
CA VAL A 212 3.55 -13.42 -5.63
C VAL A 212 4.38 -12.44 -4.80
N TYR A 213 5.28 -12.95 -3.96
CA TYR A 213 6.17 -12.11 -3.18
C TYR A 213 7.21 -11.40 -4.07
N GLY A 214 7.74 -12.09 -5.09
CA GLY A 214 8.57 -11.47 -6.12
C GLY A 214 7.86 -10.31 -6.82
N LEU A 215 6.58 -10.47 -7.17
CA LEU A 215 5.75 -9.40 -7.73
C LEU A 215 5.61 -8.20 -6.76
N VAL A 216 5.35 -8.44 -5.47
CA VAL A 216 5.31 -7.37 -4.45
C VAL A 216 6.62 -6.60 -4.43
N LEU A 217 7.74 -7.31 -4.38
CA LEU A 217 9.07 -6.73 -4.31
C LEU A 217 9.44 -5.94 -5.58
N ASP A 218 9.16 -6.48 -6.77
CA ASP A 218 9.47 -5.83 -8.04
C ASP A 218 8.62 -4.57 -8.27
N LEU A 219 7.34 -4.58 -7.87
CA LEU A 219 6.49 -3.39 -7.90
C LEU A 219 7.07 -2.27 -7.03
N LEU A 220 7.49 -2.59 -5.80
CA LEU A 220 8.03 -1.65 -4.82
C LEU A 220 9.46 -1.18 -5.11
N ALA A 221 10.23 -1.99 -5.84
CA ALA A 221 11.59 -1.65 -6.28
C ALA A 221 11.64 -0.87 -7.59
N GLY A 222 10.50 -0.68 -8.26
CA GLY A 222 10.44 -0.02 -9.57
C GLY A 222 10.97 -0.90 -10.70
N ARG A 223 10.83 -2.22 -10.61
CA ARG A 223 11.33 -3.18 -11.61
C ARG A 223 10.23 -3.88 -12.39
N HIS A 224 8.98 -3.64 -12.01
CA HIS A 224 7.81 -4.13 -12.71
C HIS A 224 7.36 -3.11 -13.77
N GLN A 225 6.79 -3.56 -14.89
CA GLN A 225 6.38 -2.69 -16.02
C GLN A 225 5.47 -1.51 -15.63
N ASP A 226 4.71 -1.65 -14.55
CA ASP A 226 3.78 -0.62 -14.04
C ASP A 226 4.51 0.48 -13.22
N THR A 227 5.70 0.20 -12.70
CA THR A 227 6.46 1.10 -11.80
C THR A 227 7.90 1.38 -12.27
N ASP A 228 8.39 0.69 -13.31
CA ASP A 228 9.72 0.87 -13.86
C ASP A 228 9.78 2.09 -14.78
N ALA A 229 10.23 3.22 -14.24
CA ALA A 229 10.43 4.45 -14.98
C ALA A 229 11.40 4.30 -16.16
N ALA A 230 12.38 3.39 -16.13
CA ALA A 230 13.31 3.22 -17.24
C ALA A 230 12.65 2.61 -18.48
N SER A 231 11.55 1.88 -18.29
CA SER A 231 10.78 1.26 -19.37
C SER A 231 9.84 2.21 -20.14
N GLY A 232 9.70 3.47 -19.71
CA GLY A 232 8.84 4.44 -20.38
C GLY A 232 9.40 4.90 -21.73
N GLU A 233 8.55 4.92 -22.76
CA GLU A 233 8.92 5.30 -24.13
C GLU A 233 9.25 6.80 -24.22
N ASP A 234 8.47 7.63 -23.52
CA ASP A 234 8.60 9.08 -23.50
C ASP A 234 8.65 9.68 -22.09
N ALA A 235 8.96 10.98 -21.99
CA ALA A 235 9.10 11.66 -20.70
C ALA A 235 7.81 11.70 -19.87
N HIS A 236 6.63 11.67 -20.51
CA HIS A 236 5.35 11.67 -19.80
C HIS A 236 5.10 10.30 -19.16
N GLU A 237 5.33 9.21 -19.90
CA GLU A 237 5.19 7.85 -19.39
C GLU A 237 6.18 7.56 -18.25
N ARG A 238 7.44 8.00 -18.38
CA ARG A 238 8.45 7.86 -17.30
C ARG A 238 7.98 8.52 -16.01
N LYS A 239 7.52 9.77 -16.10
CA LYS A 239 6.98 10.51 -14.93
C LYS A 239 5.74 9.85 -14.35
N GLN A 240 4.89 9.26 -15.18
CA GLN A 240 3.75 8.49 -14.70
C GLN A 240 4.19 7.26 -13.91
N LYS A 241 5.18 6.49 -14.39
CA LYS A 241 5.72 5.32 -13.69
C LYS A 241 6.46 5.68 -12.41
N GLU A 242 7.22 6.77 -12.39
CA GLU A 242 7.82 7.32 -11.16
C GLU A 242 6.74 7.61 -10.12
N ARG A 243 5.66 8.30 -10.53
CA ARG A 243 4.52 8.55 -9.64
C ARG A 243 3.88 7.24 -9.17
N GLN A 244 3.76 6.22 -10.02
CA GLN A 244 3.24 4.91 -9.59
C GLN A 244 4.13 4.23 -8.56
N LEU A 245 5.44 4.31 -8.73
CA LEU A 245 6.40 3.78 -7.76
C LEU A 245 6.21 4.45 -6.39
N THR A 246 6.16 5.79 -6.35
CA THR A 246 5.88 6.57 -5.13
C THR A 246 4.55 6.16 -4.49
N LEU A 247 3.49 5.96 -5.28
CA LEU A 247 2.18 5.53 -4.78
C LEU A 247 2.24 4.11 -4.20
N ALA A 248 2.90 3.17 -4.89
CA ALA A 248 3.07 1.78 -4.44
C ALA A 248 3.83 1.73 -3.11
N GLN A 249 4.94 2.46 -3.02
CA GLN A 249 5.76 2.57 -1.81
C GLN A 249 4.98 3.21 -0.66
N GLY A 250 4.27 4.31 -0.90
CA GLY A 250 3.41 4.92 0.11
C GLY A 250 2.28 3.99 0.59
N ARG A 251 1.70 3.17 -0.30
CA ARG A 251 0.66 2.19 0.06
C ARG A 251 1.18 1.12 1.00
N ILE A 252 2.37 0.54 0.72
CA ILE A 252 2.92 -0.49 1.60
C ILE A 252 3.31 0.09 2.96
N LEU A 253 3.94 1.28 2.99
CA LEU A 253 4.35 1.96 4.23
C LEU A 253 3.14 2.22 5.15
N ARG A 254 1.97 2.55 4.61
CA ARG A 254 0.76 2.80 5.42
C ARG A 254 0.20 1.54 6.09
N ILE A 255 0.31 0.37 5.47
CA ILE A 255 -0.28 -0.85 6.01
C ILE A 255 0.70 -1.69 6.83
N LEU A 256 2.00 -1.54 6.56
CA LEU A 256 3.05 -2.40 7.13
C LEU A 256 3.11 -2.36 8.67
N PRO A 257 2.89 -1.21 9.35
CA PRO A 257 2.77 -1.18 10.81
C PRO A 257 1.68 -2.14 11.30
N ARG A 258 0.47 -2.04 10.74
CA ARG A 258 -0.66 -2.93 11.07
C ARG A 258 -0.30 -4.39 10.86
N LEU A 259 0.32 -4.73 9.72
CA LEU A 259 0.73 -6.09 9.43
C LEU A 259 1.78 -6.61 10.41
N ALA A 260 2.77 -5.80 10.77
CA ALA A 260 3.81 -6.17 11.73
C ALA A 260 3.23 -6.44 13.12
N ALA A 261 2.17 -5.74 13.47
CA ALA A 261 1.48 -5.96 14.73
C ALA A 261 0.65 -7.25 14.74
N LEU A 262 0.20 -7.72 13.56
CA LEU A 262 -0.49 -9.00 13.41
C LEU A 262 0.48 -10.18 13.44
N ASP A 263 1.55 -10.14 12.63
CA ASP A 263 2.60 -11.16 12.58
C ASP A 263 3.93 -10.54 12.11
N LEU A 264 4.76 -10.15 13.08
CA LEU A 264 6.07 -9.54 12.83
C LEU A 264 7.04 -10.52 12.15
N GLU A 265 6.99 -11.80 12.52
CA GLU A 265 7.98 -12.79 12.08
C GLU A 265 7.92 -13.00 10.57
N LYS A 266 6.70 -13.08 10.02
CA LYS A 266 6.45 -13.25 8.58
C LYS A 266 6.92 -12.06 7.73
N LEU A 267 7.08 -10.88 8.32
CA LEU A 267 7.56 -9.68 7.62
C LEU A 267 9.08 -9.47 7.77
N VAL A 268 9.67 -10.02 8.82
CA VAL A 268 11.08 -9.83 9.15
C VAL A 268 11.97 -10.77 8.36
N ARG A 269 11.51 -12.00 8.11
CA ARG A 269 12.29 -13.07 7.47
C ARG A 269 11.76 -13.41 6.09
N SER A 270 12.65 -13.63 5.15
CA SER A 270 12.29 -14.20 3.85
C SER A 270 13.45 -15.00 3.25
N GLU A 271 13.08 -16.03 2.49
CA GLU A 271 14.01 -16.80 1.64
C GLU A 271 14.30 -16.09 0.32
N THR A 272 13.36 -15.25 -0.14
CA THR A 272 13.50 -14.46 -1.36
C THR A 272 14.31 -13.19 -1.06
N LEU A 273 15.45 -13.04 -1.74
CA LEU A 273 16.25 -11.82 -1.64
C LEU A 273 15.53 -10.65 -2.33
N ALA A 274 15.29 -9.57 -1.58
CA ALA A 274 14.70 -8.37 -2.17
C ALA A 274 15.62 -7.77 -3.27
N PRO A 275 15.03 -7.29 -4.38
CA PRO A 275 15.79 -6.69 -5.47
C PRO A 275 16.38 -5.33 -5.06
N ILE A 276 17.42 -4.91 -5.77
CA ILE A 276 17.98 -3.57 -5.62
C ILE A 276 16.99 -2.56 -6.24
N PRO A 277 16.50 -1.56 -5.47
CA PRO A 277 15.64 -0.51 -6.01
C PRO A 277 16.31 0.28 -7.13
N THR A 278 15.52 0.74 -8.11
CA THR A 278 16.05 1.42 -9.31
C THR A 278 16.81 2.70 -9.02
N TYR A 279 16.47 3.43 -7.95
CA TYR A 279 17.14 4.69 -7.59
C TYR A 279 18.64 4.51 -7.27
N TYR A 280 19.09 3.30 -6.89
CA TYR A 280 20.51 3.00 -6.67
C TYR A 280 21.37 3.24 -7.92
N ALA A 281 20.82 2.98 -9.11
CA ALA A 281 21.52 3.22 -10.37
C ALA A 281 21.68 4.73 -10.64
N THR A 282 20.64 5.51 -10.33
CA THR A 282 20.65 6.97 -10.48
C THR A 282 21.68 7.61 -9.55
N THR A 283 21.77 7.18 -8.30
CA THR A 283 22.75 7.72 -7.33
C THR A 283 24.19 7.40 -7.73
N ALA A 284 24.45 6.21 -8.29
CA ALA A 284 25.77 5.82 -8.78
C ALA A 284 26.23 6.65 -10.01
N ALA A 285 25.30 6.98 -10.92
CA ALA A 285 25.59 7.85 -12.06
C ALA A 285 25.95 9.28 -11.64
N THR A 286 25.24 9.83 -10.64
CA THR A 286 25.47 11.19 -10.11
C THR A 286 26.81 11.30 -9.36
N THR A 287 27.21 10.27 -8.62
CA THR A 287 28.51 10.25 -7.91
C THR A 287 29.72 10.02 -8.82
N GLY A 288 29.54 9.32 -9.96
CA GLY A 288 30.59 9.12 -10.97
C GLY A 288 30.87 10.35 -11.86
N ALA A 289 29.94 11.31 -11.94
CA ALA A 289 30.10 12.51 -12.77
C ALA A 289 30.93 13.64 -12.11
N SER A 290 31.21 13.56 -10.80
CA SER A 290 31.95 14.58 -10.05
C SER A 290 33.47 14.36 -9.95
N THR A 291 34.04 13.37 -10.66
CA THR A 291 35.46 13.01 -10.58
C THR A 291 36.17 12.99 -11.93
N THR A 292 35.97 13.98 -12.80
CA THR A 292 36.95 14.28 -13.87
C THR A 292 37.06 15.77 -14.16
N ASN A 293 37.91 16.48 -13.40
CA ASN A 293 38.59 17.67 -13.93
C ASN A 293 39.91 17.92 -13.20
N SER A 294 40.89 17.08 -13.52
CA SER A 294 42.30 17.32 -13.25
C SER A 294 43.12 16.83 -14.45
N THR A 295 43.11 17.58 -15.55
CA THR A 295 44.07 17.37 -16.64
C THR A 295 45.30 18.26 -16.40
N PRO A 296 46.53 17.70 -16.40
CA PRO A 296 47.74 18.49 -16.21
C PRO A 296 48.15 19.23 -17.48
N ARG A 297 48.66 20.45 -17.25
CA ARG A 297 49.28 21.38 -18.21
C ARG A 297 50.14 20.69 -19.28
N ALA A 298 49.89 21.04 -20.55
CA ALA A 298 50.87 20.93 -21.63
C ALA A 298 51.18 22.33 -22.19
N ASN A 299 52.47 22.69 -22.19
CA ASN A 299 53.02 23.89 -22.77
C ASN A 299 52.92 23.88 -24.30
N GLY A 300 52.54 25.03 -24.89
CA GLY A 300 52.64 25.30 -26.31
C GLY A 300 52.52 26.80 -26.59
N THR A 301 53.59 27.38 -27.12
CA THR A 301 53.81 28.81 -27.36
C THR A 301 53.29 29.30 -28.71
N SER A 302 52.87 30.58 -28.72
CA SER A 302 52.82 31.56 -29.83
C SER A 302 51.67 31.50 -30.87
N SER A 303 50.81 32.53 -30.90
CA SER A 303 50.96 33.73 -31.75
C SER A 303 49.71 34.63 -31.76
N SER A 304 49.95 35.92 -32.01
CA SER A 304 49.11 37.13 -32.06
C SER A 304 47.67 37.05 -32.59
N SER A 305 46.73 37.79 -31.96
CA SER A 305 46.19 39.08 -32.49
C SER A 305 45.10 39.71 -31.59
N ARG A 306 45.36 40.98 -31.25
CA ARG A 306 44.59 42.15 -30.74
C ARG A 306 43.10 42.11 -30.29
N PRO A 307 42.71 43.10 -29.44
CA PRO A 307 41.53 43.06 -28.58
C PRO A 307 40.33 43.81 -29.16
N ASN A 308 39.13 43.51 -28.67
CA ASN A 308 38.07 44.51 -28.67
C ASN A 308 37.39 44.57 -27.30
N GLN A 309 37.52 45.74 -26.70
CA GLN A 309 36.87 46.18 -25.48
C GLN A 309 35.41 46.52 -25.80
N ASN A 310 34.50 46.03 -24.97
CA ASN A 310 33.21 46.63 -24.60
C ASN A 310 32.77 45.80 -23.38
N GLY A 311 32.87 46.27 -22.14
CA GLY A 311 32.35 47.56 -21.69
C GLY A 311 30.87 47.39 -21.34
N GLY A 312 30.60 46.49 -20.39
CA GLY A 312 29.27 46.24 -19.85
C GLY A 312 29.40 45.81 -18.39
N ASP A 313 29.42 46.80 -17.50
CA ASP A 313 29.25 46.60 -16.06
C ASP A 313 27.89 45.93 -15.83
N ILE A 314 27.91 44.62 -15.60
CA ILE A 314 26.82 43.91 -14.95
C ILE A 314 27.33 43.63 -13.54
N LEU A 315 26.73 44.33 -12.56
CA LEU A 315 26.86 44.02 -11.15
C LEU A 315 26.66 42.51 -10.97
N MET A 316 27.72 41.82 -10.57
CA MET A 316 27.66 40.49 -9.97
C MET A 316 26.86 40.63 -8.67
N MET A 317 25.54 40.40 -8.73
CA MET A 317 24.80 40.08 -7.51
C MET A 317 25.30 38.73 -7.04
N ASN A 318 25.83 38.74 -5.81
CA ASN A 318 26.30 37.58 -5.07
C ASN A 318 25.41 36.37 -5.32
N GLY A 319 26.03 35.29 -5.76
CA GLY A 319 25.41 33.99 -5.79
C GLY A 319 24.81 33.73 -4.41
N VAL A 320 23.51 33.49 -4.39
CA VAL A 320 22.92 32.66 -3.36
C VAL A 320 23.67 31.34 -3.53
N GLU A 321 24.61 31.07 -2.63
CA GLU A 321 25.07 29.71 -2.41
C GLU A 321 23.78 28.94 -2.12
N GLU A 322 23.25 28.24 -3.13
CA GLU A 322 22.29 27.18 -2.90
C GLU A 322 23.03 26.24 -1.94
N GLU A 323 22.74 26.36 -0.64
CA GLU A 323 23.19 25.41 0.35
C GLU A 323 22.76 24.04 -0.17
N GLN A 324 23.71 23.32 -0.77
CA GLN A 324 23.48 21.97 -1.25
C GLN A 324 23.04 21.20 -0.01
N GLN A 325 21.76 20.86 0.04
CA GLN A 325 21.21 20.06 1.12
C GLN A 325 22.10 18.82 1.25
N PRO A 326 22.59 18.50 2.45
CA PRO A 326 23.51 17.39 2.62
C PRO A 326 22.83 16.11 2.13
N GLN A 327 23.37 15.53 1.04
CA GLN A 327 22.84 14.31 0.45
C GLN A 327 22.92 13.17 1.45
N MET A 328 21.81 12.45 1.60
CA MET A 328 21.74 11.28 2.47
C MET A 328 22.59 10.16 1.88
N PRO A 329 23.38 9.45 2.71
CA PRO A 329 24.19 8.34 2.22
C PRO A 329 23.27 7.25 1.65
N LEU A 330 23.71 6.68 0.52
CA LEU A 330 23.01 5.57 -0.12
C LEU A 330 22.94 4.38 0.87
N PRO A 331 21.75 3.80 1.12
CA PRO A 331 21.63 2.66 2.03
C PRO A 331 22.41 1.44 1.50
N ALA A 332 22.87 0.58 2.42
CA ALA A 332 23.44 -0.71 2.04
C ALA A 332 22.46 -1.51 1.15
N PRO A 333 22.92 -2.43 0.29
CA PRO A 333 22.00 -3.25 -0.50
C PRO A 333 21.16 -4.21 0.38
N PRO A 334 20.05 -4.76 -0.14
CA PRO A 334 19.30 -5.82 0.54
C PRO A 334 20.18 -7.02 0.90
N LYS A 335 19.94 -7.64 2.06
CA LYS A 335 20.71 -8.78 2.55
C LYS A 335 19.86 -10.07 2.52
N PRO A 336 20.45 -11.25 2.29
CA PRO A 336 19.74 -12.52 2.40
C PRO A 336 19.12 -12.70 3.80
N GLY A 337 17.95 -13.33 3.87
CA GLY A 337 17.22 -13.56 5.11
C GLY A 337 16.37 -12.38 5.59
N GLN A 338 16.52 -11.19 5.00
CA GLN A 338 15.70 -10.02 5.32
C GLN A 338 14.38 -10.04 4.53
N GLY A 339 13.26 -9.88 5.25
CA GLY A 339 11.92 -9.80 4.69
C GLY A 339 11.47 -8.38 4.32
N LEU A 340 10.17 -8.26 4.03
CA LEU A 340 9.55 -7.03 3.55
C LEU A 340 9.73 -5.84 4.50
N LEU A 341 9.72 -6.07 5.82
CA LEU A 341 9.92 -5.02 6.80
C LEU A 341 11.26 -4.31 6.61
N HIS A 342 12.34 -5.09 6.49
CA HIS A 342 13.69 -4.57 6.28
C HIS A 342 13.81 -3.86 4.93
N PHE A 343 13.24 -4.46 3.88
CA PHE A 343 13.26 -3.85 2.55
C PHE A 343 12.55 -2.49 2.55
N ALA A 344 11.31 -2.43 3.03
CA ALA A 344 10.52 -1.20 3.05
C ALA A 344 11.13 -0.13 3.96
N ALA A 345 11.58 -0.51 5.15
CA ALA A 345 12.07 0.42 6.16
C ALA A 345 13.48 0.96 5.88
N LEU A 346 14.34 0.18 5.22
CA LEU A 346 15.78 0.48 5.14
C LEU A 346 16.34 0.60 3.72
N ARG A 347 15.60 0.17 2.69
CA ARG A 347 16.12 0.04 1.30
C ARG A 347 15.23 0.68 0.25
N MET A 348 13.92 0.52 0.38
CA MET A 348 12.96 0.83 -0.67
C MET A 348 12.89 2.32 -1.02
N VAL A 349 13.02 3.19 -0.03
CA VAL A 349 12.80 4.64 -0.15
C VAL A 349 14.13 5.35 -0.44
N ASP A 350 14.17 6.15 -1.50
CA ASP A 350 15.23 7.15 -1.68
C ASP A 350 15.01 8.28 -0.67
N ARG A 351 15.90 8.38 0.32
CA ARG A 351 15.83 9.42 1.37
C ARG A 351 16.13 10.83 0.86
N ASN A 352 16.60 10.98 -0.38
CA ASN A 352 16.77 12.29 -1.03
C ASN A 352 15.46 12.79 -1.68
N ASP A 353 14.47 11.92 -1.89
CA ASP A 353 13.10 12.35 -2.19
C ASP A 353 12.42 12.72 -0.86
N MET A 354 12.33 14.03 -0.58
CA MET A 354 11.78 14.54 0.68
C MET A 354 10.34 14.09 0.95
N LEU A 355 9.50 13.94 -0.07
CA LEU A 355 8.11 13.52 0.14
C LEU A 355 8.05 12.05 0.57
N MET A 356 8.88 11.22 -0.06
CA MET A 356 9.02 9.82 0.31
C MET A 356 9.74 9.64 1.65
N HIS A 357 10.70 10.50 1.98
CA HIS A 357 11.36 10.49 3.29
C HIS A 357 10.38 10.83 4.42
N LEU A 358 9.52 11.84 4.25
CA LEU A 358 8.45 12.12 5.20
C LEU A 358 7.47 10.94 5.36
N SER A 359 7.13 10.26 4.26
CA SER A 359 6.30 9.05 4.31
C SER A 359 6.98 7.90 5.07
N LEU A 360 8.31 7.80 4.99
CA LEU A 360 9.10 6.83 5.76
C LEU A 360 9.11 7.19 7.26
N ILE A 361 9.17 8.48 7.60
CA ILE A 361 9.07 8.96 8.97
C ILE A 361 7.70 8.63 9.56
N ASP A 362 6.60 8.94 8.85
CA ASP A 362 5.24 8.58 9.27
C ASP A 362 5.10 7.07 9.51
N PHE A 363 5.72 6.26 8.65
CA PHE A 363 5.79 4.81 8.83
C PHE A 363 6.47 4.43 10.15
N PHE A 364 7.63 5.00 10.47
CA PHE A 364 8.36 4.67 11.70
C PHE A 364 7.60 5.11 12.95
N GLU A 365 6.96 6.28 12.93
CA GLU A 365 6.11 6.74 14.02
C GLU A 365 4.96 5.76 14.28
N ALA A 366 4.24 5.36 13.22
CA ALA A 366 3.17 4.38 13.31
C ALA A 366 3.66 2.99 13.74
N PHE A 367 4.80 2.54 13.20
CA PHE A 367 5.40 1.24 13.52
C PHE A 367 5.79 1.17 15.00
N VAL A 368 6.55 2.14 15.51
CA VAL A 368 6.97 2.17 16.91
C VAL A 368 5.78 2.31 17.84
N GLY A 369 4.83 3.19 17.52
CA GLY A 369 3.61 3.38 18.29
C GLY A 369 2.79 2.10 18.41
N LEU A 370 2.68 1.33 17.33
CA LEU A 370 1.92 0.08 17.32
C LEU A 370 2.68 -1.08 17.98
N MET A 371 4.00 -1.18 17.78
CA MET A 371 4.83 -2.19 18.45
C MET A 371 4.79 -2.08 19.96
N ARG A 372 4.65 -0.85 20.50
CA ARG A 372 4.45 -0.60 21.94
C ARG A 372 3.24 -1.34 22.52
N VAL A 373 2.11 -1.32 21.80
CA VAL A 373 0.81 -1.81 22.31
C VAL A 373 0.53 -3.28 21.98
N THR A 374 1.38 -3.91 21.15
CA THR A 374 1.34 -5.35 20.90
C THR A 374 1.96 -6.15 22.06
N PRO A 375 1.61 -7.44 22.23
CA PRO A 375 2.22 -8.30 23.24
C PRO A 375 3.75 -8.21 23.25
N HIS A 376 4.35 -8.19 24.44
CA HIS A 376 5.79 -8.12 24.58
C HIS A 376 6.43 -9.46 24.22
N SER A 377 7.51 -9.43 23.43
CA SER A 377 8.41 -10.56 23.20
C SER A 377 9.83 -10.03 22.98
N GLU A 378 10.84 -10.81 23.41
CA GLU A 378 12.24 -10.44 23.18
C GLU A 378 12.55 -10.30 21.68
N PHE A 379 11.97 -11.19 20.87
CA PHE A 379 12.09 -11.13 19.41
C PHE A 379 11.59 -9.79 18.83
N LYS A 380 10.43 -9.31 19.29
CA LYS A 380 9.89 -8.00 18.88
C LYS A 380 10.84 -6.88 19.26
N VAL A 381 11.26 -6.83 20.52
CA VAL A 381 12.13 -5.76 21.04
C VAL A 381 13.44 -5.71 20.28
N GLU A 382 14.09 -6.86 20.06
CA GLU A 382 15.37 -6.88 19.33
C GLU A 382 15.20 -6.51 17.86
N THR A 383 14.12 -6.96 17.21
CA THR A 383 13.82 -6.57 15.83
C THR A 383 13.63 -5.06 15.71
N VAL A 384 12.85 -4.44 16.61
CA VAL A 384 12.61 -2.99 16.58
C VAL A 384 13.92 -2.24 16.83
N LYS A 385 14.73 -2.69 17.80
CA LYS A 385 16.08 -2.14 18.05
C LYS A 385 16.98 -2.23 16.83
N GLU A 386 17.01 -3.38 16.15
CA GLU A 386 17.82 -3.58 14.96
C GLU A 386 17.43 -2.61 13.84
N VAL A 387 16.13 -2.58 13.49
CA VAL A 387 15.63 -1.75 12.39
C VAL A 387 15.84 -0.27 12.72
N LEU A 388 15.51 0.19 13.93
CA LEU A 388 15.72 1.58 14.33
C LEU A 388 17.18 1.97 14.34
N ARG A 389 18.07 1.09 14.82
CA ARG A 389 19.52 1.32 14.85
C ARG A 389 20.08 1.64 13.47
N GLU A 390 19.61 0.93 12.45
CA GLU A 390 20.04 1.17 11.08
C GLU A 390 19.31 2.38 10.46
N ALA A 391 18.01 2.53 10.69
CA ALA A 391 17.21 3.60 10.10
C ALA A 391 17.68 5.00 10.51
N VAL A 392 17.95 5.20 11.80
CA VAL A 392 18.40 6.50 12.33
C VAL A 392 19.90 6.78 12.08
N ALA A 393 20.63 5.80 11.55
CA ALA A 393 22.06 5.96 11.25
C ALA A 393 22.24 6.97 10.11
N GLY A 394 22.69 8.18 10.46
CA GLY A 394 22.86 9.28 9.52
C GLY A 394 21.55 10.02 9.18
N ASP A 395 20.43 9.71 9.84
CA ASP A 395 19.12 10.35 9.61
C ASP A 395 18.68 11.11 10.87
N LYS A 396 19.09 12.37 10.96
CA LYS A 396 18.74 13.24 12.09
C LYS A 396 17.26 13.57 12.14
N LEU A 397 16.63 13.77 10.98
CA LEU A 397 15.23 14.15 10.89
C LEU A 397 14.33 13.03 11.44
N LEU A 398 14.58 11.78 11.03
CA LEU A 398 13.86 10.63 11.57
C LEU A 398 14.07 10.49 13.08
N ARG A 399 15.31 10.65 13.55
CA ARG A 399 15.62 10.58 14.98
C ARG A 399 14.85 11.63 15.78
N GLU A 400 14.91 12.89 15.36
CA GLU A 400 14.24 14.01 16.04
C GLU A 400 12.72 13.83 16.05
N SER A 401 12.14 13.33 14.94
CA SER A 401 10.71 13.01 14.87
C SER A 401 10.30 11.95 15.90
N LEU A 402 11.09 10.87 16.03
CA LEU A 402 10.84 9.79 17.00
C LEU A 402 11.02 10.27 18.44
N GLU A 403 12.07 11.02 18.73
CA GLU A 403 12.34 11.58 20.07
C GLU A 403 11.25 12.59 20.50
N GLY A 404 10.71 13.36 19.55
CA GLY A 404 9.60 14.29 19.77
C GLY A 404 8.20 13.65 19.73
N LEU A 405 8.07 12.37 19.39
CA LEU A 405 6.78 11.70 19.25
C LEU A 405 5.95 11.66 20.57
N PRO A 406 6.53 11.40 21.76
CA PRO A 406 5.78 11.45 23.02
C PRO A 406 5.09 12.79 23.29
N GLU A 407 5.72 13.90 22.90
CA GLU A 407 5.16 15.25 23.12
C GLU A 407 4.00 15.55 22.17
N ARG A 408 3.92 14.87 21.03
CA ARG A 408 2.81 14.96 20.08
C ARG A 408 1.71 13.92 20.34
N THR A 409 1.89 13.06 21.34
CA THR A 409 0.94 12.02 21.72
C THR A 409 0.06 12.50 22.89
N VAL A 410 -1.14 11.93 23.02
CA VAL A 410 -2.08 12.20 24.13
C VAL A 410 -1.45 11.89 25.48
N ASP A 411 -1.84 12.66 26.52
CA ASP A 411 -1.21 12.64 27.85
C ASP A 411 -1.18 11.23 28.46
N GLU A 412 -2.23 10.44 28.25
CA GLU A 412 -2.39 9.09 28.81
C GLU A 412 -1.38 8.08 28.24
N GLU A 413 -0.91 8.30 27.01
CA GLU A 413 0.01 7.40 26.33
C GLU A 413 1.47 7.87 26.34
N ARG A 414 1.69 9.18 26.61
CA ARG A 414 3.00 9.84 26.53
C ARG A 414 4.09 9.10 27.30
N GLU A 415 3.87 8.84 28.59
CA GLU A 415 4.90 8.22 29.44
C GLU A 415 5.21 6.79 29.02
N GLY A 416 4.18 6.03 28.63
CA GLY A 416 4.37 4.67 28.12
C GLY A 416 5.16 4.65 26.81
N LEU A 417 4.91 5.62 25.91
CA LEU A 417 5.66 5.75 24.67
C LEU A 417 7.10 6.23 24.91
N ARG A 418 7.31 7.17 25.83
CA ARG A 418 8.64 7.63 26.22
C ARG A 418 9.49 6.49 26.78
N GLY A 419 8.94 5.68 27.68
CA GLY A 419 9.63 4.50 28.21
C GLY A 419 9.98 3.48 27.13
N TRP A 420 9.04 3.19 26.23
CA TRP A 420 9.27 2.28 25.08
C TRP A 420 10.38 2.80 24.16
N LEU A 421 10.36 4.07 23.78
CA LEU A 421 11.40 4.69 22.95
C LEU A 421 12.77 4.66 23.65
N GLY A 422 12.83 4.90 24.96
CA GLY A 422 14.06 4.76 25.74
C GLY A 422 14.62 3.33 25.74
N GLU A 423 13.76 2.33 25.58
CA GLU A 423 14.19 0.94 25.45
C GLU A 423 14.70 0.61 24.04
N VAL A 424 13.98 1.02 22.99
CA VAL A 424 14.25 0.54 21.61
C VAL A 424 15.11 1.47 20.75
N LEU A 425 15.12 2.77 21.03
CA LEU A 425 15.91 3.73 20.27
C LEU A 425 17.38 3.62 20.70
N PRO A 426 18.34 3.55 19.75
CA PRO A 426 19.75 3.49 20.10
C PRO A 426 20.21 4.79 20.79
N LEU A 427 20.87 4.62 21.93
CA LEU A 427 21.55 5.67 22.70
C LEU A 427 22.56 6.44 21.84
N VAL A 428 22.66 7.76 22.08
CA VAL A 428 23.63 8.64 21.42
C VAL A 428 24.98 8.53 22.12
N GLY A 429 26.09 8.85 21.43
CA GLY A 429 27.47 8.60 21.86
C GLY A 429 27.82 8.96 23.32
N GLU A 430 27.24 10.02 23.88
CA GLU A 430 27.49 10.40 25.29
C GLU A 430 26.80 9.47 26.31
N GLU A 431 25.63 8.92 26.01
CA GLU A 431 24.90 7.99 26.89
C GLU A 431 25.54 6.60 26.92
N ARG A 432 26.19 6.18 25.83
CA ARG A 432 26.97 4.93 25.79
C ARG A 432 28.18 4.96 26.74
N GLU A 433 28.83 6.11 26.91
CA GLU A 433 29.97 6.24 27.82
C GLU A 433 29.55 6.26 29.30
N VAL A 434 28.35 6.75 29.61
CA VAL A 434 27.80 6.79 30.97
C VAL A 434 27.28 5.42 31.42
N VAL A 435 26.71 4.62 30.52
CA VAL A 435 26.21 3.26 30.83
C VAL A 435 27.35 2.22 30.90
N MET A 436 28.48 2.47 30.24
CA MET A 436 29.67 1.60 30.33
C MET A 436 30.63 1.95 31.49
N ARG A 437 30.34 2.99 32.26
CA ARG A 437 31.04 3.35 33.51
C ARG A 437 30.19 2.97 34.71
#